data_AF-A0A1H8NHU1-F1
#
_entry.id   AF-A0A1H8NHU1-F1
#
_cell.length_a   1.000
_cell.length_b   1.000
_cell.length_c   1.000
_cell.angle_alpha   90.00
_cell.angle_beta   90.00
_cell.angle_gamma   90.00
#
_symmetry.space_group_name_H-M   'P 1'
#
loop_
_entity.id
_entity.type
_entity.pdbx_description
1 polymer ?
#
loop_
_entity_poly.entity_id
_entity_poly.type
_entity_poly.pdbx_seq_one_letter_code
_entity_poly.pdbx_strand_id
1 'polypeptide(L)'
;MDLEAAPQILAILDCDDRLVLAGLATSGAVAWCHPVQSAAEARSVVIEASALRAQAARAGDWHEPDLAARLCQQADLLEARLVDPLWRSFAARALQIAA
;
A
#
# COMPACT_ATOMS: atom_id res chain seq x y z
N MET A 1 -25.80 0.14 10.67
CA MET A 1 -25.44 -0.47 9.39
C MET A 1 -24.02 -0.02 9.15
N ASP A 2 -23.07 -0.74 9.74
CA ASP A 2 -21.66 -0.38 9.60
C ASP A 2 -21.31 -0.67 8.15
N LEU A 3 -21.25 0.40 7.36
CA LEU A 3 -20.55 0.40 6.10
C LEU A 3 -19.12 0.04 6.50
N GLU A 4 -18.74 -1.24 6.41
CA GLU A 4 -17.35 -1.69 6.53
C GLU A 4 -16.53 -0.71 5.71
N ALA A 5 -15.88 0.24 6.40
CA ALA A 5 -15.23 1.34 5.74
C ALA A 5 -14.17 0.70 4.85
N ALA A 6 -14.20 1.01 3.55
CA ALA A 6 -13.24 0.46 2.60
C ALA A 6 -11.84 0.48 3.24
N PRO A 7 -11.09 -0.64 3.23
CA PRO A 7 -9.91 -0.79 4.08
C PRO A 7 -8.97 0.39 3.91
N GLN A 8 -8.72 1.11 5.00
CA GLN A 8 -8.00 2.37 4.95
C GLN A 8 -6.51 2.09 5.07
N ILE A 9 -5.72 2.61 4.12
CA ILE A 9 -4.28 2.64 4.27
C ILE A 9 -3.94 3.77 5.25
N LEU A 10 -3.25 3.41 6.33
CA LEU A 10 -2.61 4.37 7.21
C LEU A 10 -1.16 4.53 6.76
N ALA A 11 -0.72 5.78 6.54
CA ALA A 11 0.63 6.12 6.15
C ALA A 11 1.28 7.07 7.16
N ILE A 12 2.55 6.82 7.47
CA ILE A 12 3.42 7.70 8.24
C ILE A 12 4.41 8.29 7.25
N LEU A 13 4.46 9.62 7.18
CA LEU A 13 5.41 10.38 6.37
C LEU A 13 6.43 11.09 7.28
N ASP A 14 7.64 11.33 6.76
CA ASP A 14 8.59 12.23 7.41
C ASP A 14 8.24 13.71 7.14
N CYS A 15 9.10 14.64 7.59
CA CYS A 15 8.89 16.07 7.37
C CYS A 15 9.03 16.53 5.91
N ASP A 16 9.58 15.69 5.03
CA ASP A 16 9.78 15.93 3.61
C ASP A 16 8.72 15.19 2.75
N ASP A 17 7.60 14.77 3.36
CA ASP A 17 6.53 13.96 2.75
C ASP A 17 7.00 12.59 2.21
N ARG A 18 8.14 12.07 2.69
CA ARG A 18 8.63 10.75 2.28
C ARG A 18 7.94 9.65 3.07
N LEU A 19 7.52 8.59 2.39
CA LEU A 19 6.89 7.45 3.03
C LEU A 19 7.85 6.74 3.97
N VAL A 20 7.52 6.72 5.26
CA VAL A 20 8.26 6.00 6.31
C VAL A 20 7.68 4.60 6.51
N LEU A 21 6.35 4.50 6.60
CA LEU A 21 5.64 3.25 6.85
C LEU A 21 4.19 3.36 6.38
N ALA A 22 3.64 2.29 5.82
CA ALA A 22 2.22 2.21 5.50
C ALA A 22 1.67 0.80 5.73
N GLY A 23 0.36 0.71 5.98
CA GLY A 23 -0.32 -0.54 6.24
C GLY A 23 -1.84 -0.40 6.29
N LEU A 24 -2.54 -1.53 6.32
CA LEU A 24 -3.99 -1.54 6.47
C LEU A 24 -4.37 -1.27 7.92
N ALA A 25 -5.17 -0.24 8.15
CA ALA A 25 -5.83 -0.02 9.41
C ALA A 25 -6.96 -1.04 9.60
N THR A 26 -6.94 -1.74 10.73
CA THR A 26 -8.00 -2.64 11.18
C THR A 26 -8.51 -2.16 12.54
N SER A 27 -9.53 -2.81 13.10
CA SER A 27 -10.06 -2.43 14.42
C SER A 27 -9.01 -2.62 15.52
N GLY A 28 -8.32 -1.54 15.88
CA GLY A 28 -7.34 -1.50 16.98
C GLY A 28 -5.89 -1.86 16.60
N ALA A 29 -5.60 -2.10 15.33
CA ALA A 29 -4.25 -2.41 14.86
C ALA A 29 -3.99 -1.87 13.45
N VAL A 30 -2.72 -1.84 13.06
CA VAL A 30 -2.30 -1.59 11.67
C VAL A 30 -1.48 -2.78 11.20
N ALA A 31 -1.95 -3.46 10.15
CA ALA A 31 -1.19 -4.48 9.46
C ALA A 31 -0.18 -3.80 8.54
N TRP A 32 0.98 -3.45 9.10
CA TRP A 32 2.06 -2.78 8.39
C TRP A 32 2.61 -3.63 7.24
N CYS A 33 2.81 -2.99 6.09
CA CYS A 33 3.44 -3.61 4.95
C CYS A 33 4.95 -3.68 5.15
N HIS A 34 5.56 -4.84 4.88
CA HIS A 34 7.02 -4.94 4.86
C HIS A 34 7.60 -4.13 3.69
N PRO A 35 8.54 -3.20 3.96
CA PRO A 35 9.21 -2.43 2.92
C PRO A 35 9.88 -3.31 1.87
N VAL A 36 9.91 -2.84 0.63
CA VAL A 36 10.77 -3.44 -0.40
C VAL A 36 12.23 -3.42 0.03
N GLN A 37 12.95 -4.50 -0.25
CA GLN A 37 14.35 -4.70 0.16
C GLN A 37 15.34 -4.13 -0.85
N SER A 38 14.91 -3.87 -2.09
CA SER A 38 15.79 -3.41 -3.16
C SER A 38 15.07 -2.50 -4.16
N ALA A 39 15.87 -1.75 -4.94
CA ALA A 39 15.34 -0.96 -6.05
C ALA A 39 14.73 -1.84 -7.16
N ALA A 40 15.22 -3.08 -7.34
CA ALA A 40 14.65 -4.02 -8.30
C ALA A 40 13.24 -4.42 -7.90
N GLU A 41 13.05 -4.78 -6.62
CA GLU A 41 11.74 -5.09 -6.06
C GLU A 41 10.80 -3.87 -6.10
N ALA A 42 11.31 -2.68 -5.77
CA ALA A 42 10.54 -1.44 -5.89
C ALA A 42 10.00 -1.22 -7.31
N ARG A 43 10.81 -1.47 -8.34
CA ARG A 43 10.36 -1.40 -9.74
C ARG A 43 9.30 -2.43 -10.06
N SER A 44 9.47 -3.68 -9.61
CA SER A 44 8.46 -4.73 -9.80
C SER A 44 7.12 -4.33 -9.17
N VAL A 45 7.15 -3.80 -7.95
CA VAL A 45 5.96 -3.29 -7.25
C VAL A 45 5.28 -2.17 -8.04
N VAL A 46 6.03 -1.20 -8.56
CA VAL A 46 5.48 -0.11 -9.39
C VAL A 46 4.83 -0.64 -10.67
N ILE A 47 5.47 -1.59 -11.34
CA ILE A 47 4.93 -2.21 -12.57
C ILE A 47 3.60 -2.92 -12.27
N GLU A 48 3.55 -3.71 -11.20
CA GLU A 48 2.37 -4.46 -10.81
C GLU A 48 1.22 -3.55 -10.36
N ALA A 49 1.50 -2.58 -9.48
CA ALA A 49 0.50 -1.61 -9.03
C ALA A 49 -0.05 -0.77 -10.20
N SER A 50 0.81 -0.35 -11.13
CA SER A 50 0.38 0.37 -12.33
C SER A 50 -0.52 -0.50 -13.22
N ALA A 51 -0.21 -1.78 -13.36
CA ALA A 51 -1.05 -2.71 -14.11
C ALA A 51 -2.43 -2.91 -13.45
N LEU A 52 -2.48 -3.00 -12.12
CA LEU A 52 -3.74 -3.07 -11.37
C LEU A 52 -4.57 -1.80 -11.53
N ARG A 53 -3.95 -0.61 -11.49
CA ARG A 53 -4.68 0.64 -11.74
C ARG A 53 -5.23 0.74 -13.15
N ALA A 54 -4.49 0.27 -14.15
CA ALA A 54 -4.98 0.21 -15.52
C ALA A 54 -6.18 -0.76 -15.67
N GLN A 55 -6.17 -1.88 -14.94
CA GLN A 55 -7.30 -2.80 -14.89
C GLN A 55 -8.50 -2.19 -14.15
N ALA A 56 -8.27 -1.49 -13.03
CA ALA A 56 -9.32 -0.82 -12.27
C ALA A 56 -10.05 0.24 -13.11
N ALA A 57 -9.30 1.03 -13.88
CA ALA A 57 -9.88 2.00 -14.81
C ALA A 57 -10.82 1.33 -15.83
N ARG A 58 -10.38 0.22 -16.45
CA ARG A 58 -11.20 -0.55 -17.39
C ARG A 58 -12.45 -1.15 -16.75
N ALA A 59 -12.34 -1.66 -15.52
CA ALA A 59 -13.48 -2.15 -14.76
C ALA A 59 -14.51 -1.04 -14.47
N GLY A 60 -14.02 0.18 -14.21
CA GLY A 60 -14.85 1.38 -14.10
C GLY A 60 -15.61 1.67 -15.39
N ASP A 61 -14.94 1.62 -16.55
CA ASP A 61 -15.57 1.82 -17.87
C ASP A 61 -16.67 0.78 -18.15
N TRP A 62 -16.54 -0.44 -17.61
CA TRP A 62 -17.50 -1.53 -17.76
C TRP A 62 -18.58 -1.55 -16.66
N HIS A 63 -18.64 -0.52 -15.81
CA HIS A 63 -19.60 -0.42 -14.71
C HIS A 63 -19.50 -1.60 -13.72
N GLU A 64 -18.29 -2.08 -13.45
CA GLU A 64 -17.98 -3.06 -12.40
C GLU A 64 -17.28 -2.38 -11.20
N PRO A 65 -18.01 -1.59 -10.37
CA PRO A 65 -17.42 -0.77 -9.32
C PRO A 65 -16.74 -1.59 -8.22
N ASP A 66 -17.29 -2.75 -7.87
CA ASP A 66 -16.71 -3.62 -6.85
C ASP A 66 -15.37 -4.21 -7.30
N LEU A 67 -15.25 -4.57 -8.57
CA LEU A 67 -13.99 -5.03 -9.15
C LEU A 67 -12.98 -3.89 -9.20
N ALA A 68 -13.38 -2.70 -9.66
CA ALA A 68 -12.52 -1.53 -9.70
C ALA A 68 -11.98 -1.17 -8.31
N ALA A 69 -12.85 -1.17 -7.28
CA ALA A 69 -12.46 -0.90 -5.90
C ALA A 69 -11.45 -1.92 -5.36
N ARG A 70 -11.67 -3.21 -5.61
CA ARG A 70 -10.73 -4.28 -5.20
C ARG A 70 -9.38 -4.16 -5.89
N LEU A 71 -9.34 -3.83 -7.18
CA LEU A 71 -8.11 -3.63 -7.93
C LEU A 71 -7.33 -2.40 -7.42
N CYS A 72 -8.02 -1.29 -7.13
CA CYS A 72 -7.41 -0.13 -6.49
C CYS A 72 -6.82 -0.48 -5.12
N GLN A 73 -7.58 -1.19 -4.28
CA GLN A 73 -7.11 -1.62 -2.96
C GLN A 73 -5.85 -2.49 -3.05
N GLN A 74 -5.79 -3.42 -4.01
CA GLN A 74 -4.61 -4.25 -4.24
C GLN A 74 -3.40 -3.41 -4.70
N ALA A 75 -3.61 -2.40 -5.54
CA ALA A 75 -2.56 -1.48 -5.96
C ALA A 75 -2.04 -0.67 -4.76
N ASP A 76 -2.93 -0.13 -3.93
CA ASP A 76 -2.56 0.67 -2.76
C ASP A 76 -1.78 -0.15 -1.73
N LEU A 77 -2.14 -1.43 -1.55
CA LEU A 77 -1.39 -2.38 -0.72
C LEU A 77 0.03 -2.66 -1.23
N LEU A 78 0.20 -2.77 -2.54
CA LEU A 78 1.51 -2.93 -3.14
C LEU A 78 2.35 -1.66 -2.94
N GLU A 79 1.75 -0.49 -3.15
CA GLU A 79 2.45 0.79 -3.02
C GLU A 79 2.79 1.17 -1.59
N ALA A 80 2.01 0.71 -0.60
CA ALA A 80 2.35 0.85 0.81
C ALA A 80 3.72 0.24 1.16
N ARG A 81 4.25 -0.68 0.33
CA ARG A 81 5.58 -1.27 0.48
C ARG A 81 6.70 -0.36 -0.05
N LEU A 82 6.37 0.66 -0.83
CA LEU A 82 7.31 1.61 -1.45
C LEU A 82 7.79 2.68 -0.46
N VAL A 83 8.16 2.26 0.75
CA VAL A 83 8.86 3.11 1.72
C VAL A 83 10.07 3.73 1.04
N ASP A 84 10.29 5.02 1.31
CA ASP A 84 11.37 5.78 0.72
C ASP A 84 12.73 5.14 1.04
N PRO A 85 13.69 5.10 0.08
CA PRO A 85 15.00 4.50 0.29
C PRO A 85 15.72 4.91 1.58
N LEU A 86 15.55 6.15 2.04
CA LEU A 86 16.16 6.65 3.28
C LEU A 86 15.61 5.96 4.53
N TRP A 87 14.35 5.52 4.49
CA TRP A 87 13.64 4.94 5.63
C TRP A 87 13.56 3.42 5.62
N ARG A 88 13.80 2.75 4.48
CA ARG A 88 13.59 1.29 4.31
C ARG A 88 14.23 0.44 5.39
N SER A 89 15.51 0.67 5.69
CA SER A 89 16.23 -0.11 6.70
C SER A 89 15.68 0.10 8.11
N PHE A 90 15.35 1.35 8.46
CA PHE A 90 14.74 1.70 9.75
C PHE A 90 13.35 1.12 9.89
N ALA A 91 12.50 1.25 8.87
CA ALA A 91 11.15 0.70 8.85
C ALA A 91 11.16 -0.82 8.96
N ALA A 92 12.02 -1.50 8.19
CA ALA A 92 12.18 -2.95 8.29
C ALA A 92 12.63 -3.38 9.69
N ARG A 93 13.57 -2.63 10.30
CA ARG A 93 14.03 -2.91 11.67
C ARG A 93 12.94 -2.64 12.71
N ALA A 94 12.17 -1.57 12.57
CA ALA A 94 11.06 -1.25 13.47
C ALA A 94 10.01 -2.37 13.46
N LEU A 95 9.67 -2.87 12.27
CA LEU A 95 8.74 -4.00 12.14
C LEU A 95 9.26 -5.30 12.75
N GLN A 96 10.57 -5.55 12.70
CA GLN A 96 11.16 -6.71 13.39
C GLN A 96 11.08 -6.61 14.91
N ILE A 97 11.13 -5.40 15.48
CA ILE A 97 11.03 -5.19 16.93
C ILE A 97 9.58 -5.30 17.40
N ALA A 98 8.63 -4.90 16.55
CA ALA A 98 7.20 -4.91 16.84
C ALA A 98 6.51 -6.25 16.60
N ALA A 99 7.21 -7.25 16.05
CA ALA A 99 6.70 -8.59 15.74
C ALA A 99 6.74 -9.53 16.95
#